data_AF-A0A2S2PEL2-F1
#
_entry.id   AF-A0A2S2PEL2-F1
#
_cell.length_a   1.000
_cell.length_b   1.000
_cell.length_c   1.000
_cell.angle_alpha   90.00
_cell.angle_beta   90.00
_cell.angle_gamma   90.00
#
_symmetry.space_group_name_H-M   'P 1'
#
loop_
_entity.id
_entity.type
_entity.pdbx_description
1 polymer ?
#
loop_
_entity_poly.entity_id
_entity_poly.type
_entity_poly.pdbx_seq_one_letter_code
_entity_poly.pdbx_strand_id
1 'polypeptide(L)'
;MQCLGPCTPLGVHELIRRTGIPTLGKNAVVCGRSKNVGMPISMLLHADNAGETSAMDATTTICHRYTPPEQLALFTKTADIIVSAAGVPNLIRADMVKPGAAIIDVGITRVEDPKMSKSYLVGDVDFEKVKEVAGYITPVPGGVGPMTVAMLMRNTIAAAKKTVIYNILDPGAVIYKQASQIKP
;
A
#
# COMPACT_ATOMS: atom_id res chain seq x y z
N MET A 1 7.81 0.85 -14.46
CA MET A 1 8.66 0.13 -13.49
C MET A 1 9.45 -0.94 -14.23
N GLN A 2 10.77 -0.81 -14.27
CA GLN A 2 11.67 -1.74 -14.97
C GLN A 2 12.19 -2.89 -14.07
N CYS A 3 11.64 -3.04 -12.86
CA CYS A 3 11.93 -4.13 -11.92
C CYS A 3 10.64 -4.91 -11.56
N LEU A 4 10.78 -6.13 -11.05
CA LEU A 4 9.65 -6.92 -10.55
C LEU A 4 9.23 -6.43 -9.16
N GLY A 5 8.21 -5.57 -9.11
CA GLY A 5 7.61 -5.15 -7.85
C GLY A 5 6.86 -6.28 -7.14
N PRO A 6 6.63 -6.20 -5.81
CA PRO A 6 5.83 -7.19 -5.11
C PRO A 6 4.35 -7.10 -5.53
N CYS A 7 3.70 -8.25 -5.70
CA CYS A 7 2.40 -8.34 -6.38
C CYS A 7 1.26 -7.58 -5.65
N THR A 8 1.19 -7.67 -4.33
CA THR A 8 0.15 -6.98 -3.54
C THR A 8 0.30 -5.45 -3.62
N PRO A 9 1.49 -4.85 -3.40
CA PRO A 9 1.73 -3.42 -3.65
C PRO A 9 1.36 -2.96 -5.05
N LEU A 10 1.74 -3.73 -6.08
CA LEU A 10 1.38 -3.42 -7.46
C LEU A 10 -0.14 -3.51 -7.69
N GLY A 11 -0.83 -4.40 -6.98
CA GLY A 11 -2.28 -4.52 -7.04
C GLY A 11 -2.98 -3.32 -6.43
N VAL A 12 -2.49 -2.83 -5.29
CA VAL A 12 -2.95 -1.58 -4.67
C VAL A 12 -2.71 -0.39 -5.60
N HIS A 13 -1.52 -0.30 -6.19
CA HIS A 13 -1.18 0.76 -7.15
C HIS A 13 -2.14 0.78 -8.34
N GLU A 14 -2.41 -0.39 -8.92
CA GLU A 14 -3.30 -0.50 -10.08
C GLU A 14 -4.77 -0.21 -9.72
N LEU A 15 -5.24 -0.59 -8.53
CA LEU A 15 -6.58 -0.23 -8.05
C LEU A 15 -6.77 1.27 -7.96
N ILE A 16 -5.84 1.97 -7.31
CA ILE A 16 -5.87 3.43 -7.15
C ILE A 16 -5.87 4.09 -8.54
N ARG A 17 -4.94 3.68 -9.41
CA ARG A 17 -4.77 4.24 -10.76
C ARG A 17 -6.00 4.03 -11.65
N ARG A 18 -6.55 2.81 -11.69
CA ARG A 18 -7.73 2.48 -12.51
C ARG A 18 -9.00 3.14 -12.02
N THR A 19 -9.10 3.39 -10.72
CA THR A 19 -10.26 4.07 -10.12
C THR A 19 -10.19 5.60 -10.30
N GLY A 20 -9.02 6.13 -10.72
CA GLY A 20 -8.83 7.57 -10.90
C GLY A 20 -8.75 8.35 -9.58
N ILE A 21 -8.34 7.69 -8.49
CA ILE A 21 -8.18 8.33 -7.19
C ILE A 21 -6.94 9.25 -7.26
N PRO A 22 -7.07 10.57 -7.01
CA PRO A 22 -5.94 11.49 -7.07
C PRO A 22 -4.97 11.22 -5.92
N THR A 23 -3.67 11.25 -6.21
CA THR A 23 -2.62 10.97 -5.22
C THR A 23 -1.60 12.10 -5.06
N LEU A 24 -1.36 12.89 -6.13
CA LEU A 24 -0.39 13.98 -6.12
C LEU A 24 -0.73 15.01 -5.04
N GLY A 25 0.22 15.24 -4.12
CA GLY A 25 0.07 16.16 -3.00
C GLY A 25 -0.97 15.73 -1.96
N LYS A 26 -1.48 14.50 -2.02
CA LYS A 26 -2.47 13.98 -1.07
C LYS A 26 -1.80 13.35 0.14
N ASN A 27 -2.54 13.31 1.25
CA ASN A 27 -2.09 12.63 2.46
C ASN A 27 -2.45 11.14 2.36
N ALA A 28 -1.44 10.28 2.41
CA ALA A 28 -1.62 8.84 2.46
C ALA A 28 -1.17 8.28 3.81
N VAL A 29 -1.89 7.30 4.34
CA VAL A 29 -1.52 6.56 5.54
C VAL A 29 -1.47 5.07 5.23
N VAL A 30 -0.34 4.43 5.53
CA VAL A 30 -0.18 2.98 5.41
C VAL A 30 -0.10 2.38 6.81
N CYS A 31 -1.10 1.57 7.17
CA CYS A 31 -1.17 0.87 8.45
C CYS A 31 -0.54 -0.51 8.31
N GLY A 32 0.74 -0.63 8.60
CA GLY A 32 1.53 -1.84 8.40
C GLY A 32 2.87 -1.53 7.73
N ARG A 33 3.93 -2.20 8.20
CA ARG A 33 5.31 -2.00 7.70
C ARG A 33 6.00 -3.29 7.29
N SER A 34 5.23 -4.31 6.92
CA SER A 34 5.80 -5.57 6.45
C SER A 34 6.65 -5.33 5.20
N LYS A 35 7.75 -6.07 5.07
CA LYS A 35 8.71 -5.90 3.98
C LYS A 35 8.10 -6.24 2.60
N ASN A 36 7.09 -7.11 2.57
CA ASN A 36 6.44 -7.59 1.36
C ASN A 36 5.19 -6.80 0.95
N VAL A 37 4.58 -6.04 1.86
CA VAL A 37 3.31 -5.31 1.60
C VAL A 37 3.41 -3.85 2.03
N GLY A 38 3.45 -3.58 3.34
CA GLY A 38 3.31 -2.21 3.85
C GLY A 38 4.44 -1.28 3.39
N MET A 39 5.69 -1.72 3.52
CA MET A 39 6.85 -0.94 3.08
C MET A 39 6.86 -0.65 1.57
N PRO A 40 6.70 -1.64 0.66
CA PRO A 40 6.64 -1.34 -0.77
C PRO A 40 5.42 -0.51 -1.20
N ILE A 41 4.27 -0.64 -0.52
CA ILE A 41 3.11 0.24 -0.76
C ILE A 41 3.44 1.69 -0.40
N SER A 42 4.08 1.93 0.75
CA SER A 42 4.42 3.29 1.16
C SER A 42 5.43 3.94 0.20
N MET A 43 6.37 3.16 -0.35
CA MET A 43 7.30 3.66 -1.37
C MET A 43 6.59 3.99 -2.69
N LEU A 44 5.62 3.18 -3.11
CA LEU A 44 4.83 3.46 -4.32
C LEU A 44 3.92 4.68 -4.17
N LEU A 45 3.35 4.89 -2.98
CA LEU A 45 2.54 6.07 -2.68
C LEU A 45 3.41 7.34 -2.66
N HIS A 46 4.59 7.26 -2.05
CA HIS A 46 5.45 8.42 -1.82
C HIS A 46 6.25 8.87 -3.03
N ALA A 47 6.84 7.94 -3.78
CA ALA A 47 7.85 8.27 -4.78
C ALA A 47 7.28 9.09 -5.96
N ASP A 48 8.22 9.68 -6.70
CA ASP A 48 7.96 10.57 -7.84
C ASP A 48 7.26 9.85 -9.00
N ASN A 49 6.15 10.41 -9.48
CA ASN A 49 5.41 9.91 -10.64
C ASN A 49 6.14 10.17 -11.97
N ALA A 50 6.98 11.19 -12.06
CA ALA A 50 7.78 11.48 -13.26
C ALA A 50 8.92 10.48 -13.49
N GLY A 51 9.25 9.67 -12.48
CA GLY A 51 10.28 8.64 -12.55
C GLY A 51 9.83 7.33 -13.21
N GLU A 52 10.76 6.38 -13.32
CA GLU A 52 10.54 5.06 -13.95
C GLU A 52 9.50 4.18 -13.24
N THR A 53 9.16 4.50 -11.99
CA THR A 53 8.21 3.76 -11.16
C THR A 53 6.77 4.14 -11.44
N SER A 54 6.51 5.30 -12.06
CA SER A 54 5.16 5.89 -12.18
C SER A 54 4.43 5.85 -10.83
N ALA A 55 5.13 6.30 -9.79
CA ALA A 55 4.63 6.36 -8.43
C ALA A 55 3.62 7.50 -8.27
N MET A 56 3.34 7.96 -7.05
CA MET A 56 2.07 8.64 -6.77
C MET A 56 2.19 10.03 -6.12
N ASP A 57 3.40 10.50 -5.77
CA ASP A 57 3.64 11.83 -5.19
C ASP A 57 2.76 12.17 -3.97
N ALA A 58 2.43 11.17 -3.15
CA ALA A 58 1.64 11.34 -1.94
C ALA A 58 2.54 11.57 -0.70
N THR A 59 2.12 12.48 0.17
CA THR A 59 2.73 12.62 1.51
C THR A 59 2.34 11.42 2.35
N THR A 60 3.26 10.48 2.54
CA THR A 60 2.93 9.15 3.08
C THR A 60 3.41 8.98 4.52
N THR A 61 2.47 8.70 5.43
CA THR A 61 2.74 8.32 6.83
C THR A 61 2.64 6.81 7.00
N ILE A 62 3.63 6.20 7.67
CA ILE A 62 3.64 4.76 7.95
C ILE A 62 3.32 4.53 9.43
N CYS A 63 2.21 3.85 9.70
CA CYS A 63 1.83 3.38 11.03
C CYS A 63 2.18 1.90 11.20
N HIS A 64 2.41 1.47 12.45
CA HIS A 64 2.85 0.12 12.77
C HIS A 64 2.42 -0.28 14.19
N ARG A 65 2.74 -1.51 14.63
CA ARG A 65 2.33 -2.03 15.95
C ARG A 65 2.71 -1.20 17.18
N TYR A 66 3.70 -0.31 17.09
CA TYR A 66 4.08 0.61 18.17
C TYR A 66 3.54 2.04 17.98
N THR A 67 2.71 2.26 16.96
CA THR A 67 2.01 3.54 16.80
C THR A 67 0.85 3.54 17.80
N PRO A 68 0.80 4.49 18.73
CA PRO A 68 -0.30 4.58 19.69
C PRO A 68 -1.66 4.74 18.97
N PRO A 69 -2.75 4.16 19.48
CA PRO A 69 -4.07 4.25 18.84
C PRO A 69 -4.55 5.67 18.57
N GLU A 70 -4.28 6.61 19.47
CA GLU A 70 -4.59 8.02 19.34
C GLU A 70 -3.82 8.68 18.19
N GLN A 71 -2.57 8.28 18.00
CA GLN A 71 -1.72 8.79 16.93
C GLN A 71 -2.15 8.20 15.57
N LEU A 72 -2.53 6.92 15.55
CA LEU A 72 -3.11 6.28 14.36
C LEU A 72 -4.40 7.01 13.95
N ALA A 73 -5.29 7.29 14.89
CA ALA A 73 -6.53 8.03 14.64
C ALA A 73 -6.25 9.45 14.09
N LEU A 74 -5.28 10.16 14.68
CA LEU A 74 -4.88 11.49 14.20
C LEU A 74 -4.44 11.48 12.73
N PHE A 75 -3.56 10.56 12.36
CA PHE A 75 -3.05 10.47 10.99
C PHE A 75 -4.15 10.05 10.00
N THR A 76 -4.89 8.99 10.32
CA THR A 76 -5.97 8.48 9.46
C THR A 76 -7.09 9.51 9.26
N LYS A 77 -7.39 10.33 10.27
CA LYS A 77 -8.45 11.34 10.18
C LYS A 77 -8.17 12.46 9.18
N THR A 78 -6.90 12.67 8.83
CA THR A 78 -6.46 13.70 7.87
C THR A 78 -6.07 13.12 6.51
N ALA A 79 -6.11 11.80 6.37
CA ALA A 79 -5.68 11.08 5.17
C ALA A 79 -6.74 11.13 4.06
N ASP A 80 -6.30 11.39 2.84
CA ASP A 80 -7.10 11.21 1.63
C ASP A 80 -7.12 9.73 1.20
N ILE A 81 -6.04 9.00 1.50
CA ILE A 81 -5.87 7.58 1.15
C ILE A 81 -5.40 6.82 2.40
N ILE A 82 -6.11 5.75 2.76
CA ILE A 82 -5.70 4.84 3.84
C ILE A 82 -5.53 3.45 3.24
N VAL A 83 -4.34 2.88 3.39
CA VAL A 83 -4.06 1.48 3.07
C VAL A 83 -3.85 0.71 4.37
N SER A 84 -4.74 -0.24 4.68
CA SER A 84 -4.58 -1.10 5.86
C SER A 84 -4.01 -2.45 5.48
N ALA A 85 -2.86 -2.80 6.05
CA ALA A 85 -2.11 -4.02 5.81
C ALA A 85 -1.50 -4.55 7.13
N ALA A 86 -2.27 -4.46 8.21
CA ALA A 86 -1.84 -4.79 9.57
C ALA A 86 -2.25 -6.22 9.98
N GLY A 87 -3.33 -6.75 9.43
CA GLY A 87 -3.89 -8.05 9.83
C GLY A 87 -4.58 -7.98 11.19
N VAL A 88 -5.28 -6.88 11.46
CA VAL A 88 -5.99 -6.60 12.71
C VAL A 88 -7.43 -6.21 12.37
N PRO A 89 -8.42 -7.10 12.60
CA PRO A 89 -9.82 -6.81 12.32
C PRO A 89 -10.32 -5.56 13.06
N ASN A 90 -11.12 -4.74 12.40
CA ASN A 90 -11.71 -3.50 12.94
C ASN A 90 -10.67 -2.46 13.42
N LEU A 91 -9.45 -2.50 12.90
CA LEU A 91 -8.42 -1.49 13.16
C LEU A 91 -8.84 -0.10 12.66
N ILE A 92 -9.39 -0.04 11.43
CA ILE A 92 -9.86 1.20 10.82
C ILE A 92 -11.37 1.30 11.03
N ARG A 93 -11.79 2.34 11.77
CA ARG A 93 -13.20 2.60 12.11
C ARG A 93 -13.69 3.91 11.50
N ALA A 94 -15.00 4.07 11.37
CA ALA A 94 -15.62 5.24 10.76
C ALA A 94 -15.22 6.58 11.42
N ASP A 95 -15.03 6.60 12.74
CA ASP A 95 -14.61 7.80 13.49
C ASP A 95 -13.20 8.26 13.11
N MET A 96 -12.37 7.39 12.55
CA MET A 96 -10.98 7.65 12.16
C MET A 96 -10.83 8.04 10.69
N VAL A 97 -11.91 8.02 9.91
CA VAL A 97 -11.87 8.24 8.47
C VAL A 97 -12.27 9.68 8.13
N LYS A 98 -11.53 10.29 7.20
CA LYS A 98 -11.89 11.56 6.56
C LYS A 98 -13.04 11.31 5.58
N PRO A 99 -14.14 12.10 5.60
CA PRO A 99 -15.20 11.99 4.61
C PRO A 99 -14.65 12.07 3.18
N GLY A 100 -15.05 11.12 2.34
CA GLY A 100 -14.59 11.03 0.95
C GLY A 100 -13.22 10.37 0.74
N ALA A 101 -12.53 9.92 1.80
CA ALA A 101 -11.25 9.23 1.66
C ALA A 101 -11.37 7.89 0.93
N ALA A 102 -10.27 7.46 0.31
CA ALA A 102 -10.14 6.14 -0.28
C ALA A 102 -9.55 5.15 0.72
N ILE A 103 -10.23 4.02 0.91
CA ILE A 103 -9.83 2.96 1.85
C ILE A 103 -9.49 1.70 1.07
N ILE A 104 -8.23 1.27 1.17
CA ILE A 104 -7.73 0.03 0.56
C ILE A 104 -7.40 -0.95 1.67
N ASP A 105 -8.26 -1.94 1.85
CA ASP A 105 -8.12 -3.02 2.82
C ASP A 105 -7.36 -4.20 2.20
N VAL A 106 -6.10 -4.31 2.60
CA VAL A 106 -5.17 -5.39 2.24
C VAL A 106 -5.15 -6.47 3.33
N GLY A 107 -5.69 -6.17 4.51
CA GLY A 107 -5.73 -7.07 5.65
C GLY A 107 -6.47 -8.36 5.32
N ILE A 108 -5.94 -9.49 5.78
CA ILE A 108 -6.62 -10.78 5.70
C ILE A 108 -6.42 -11.47 7.04
N THR A 109 -7.52 -11.62 7.76
CA THR A 109 -7.58 -12.41 9.00
C THR A 109 -8.61 -13.51 8.82
N ARG A 110 -8.23 -14.75 9.14
CA ARG A 110 -9.14 -15.89 9.12
C ARG A 110 -9.84 -15.97 10.47
N VAL A 111 -11.17 -15.96 10.45
CA VAL A 111 -12.02 -16.08 11.64
C VAL A 111 -12.73 -17.43 11.57
N GLU A 112 -12.72 -18.14 12.70
CA GLU A 112 -13.49 -19.36 12.87
C GLU A 112 -14.87 -18.99 13.42
N ASP A 113 -15.94 -19.52 12.81
CA ASP A 113 -17.27 -19.45 13.39
C ASP A 113 -17.53 -20.75 14.16
N PRO A 114 -17.75 -20.72 15.49
CA PRO A 114 -18.11 -21.91 16.23
C PRO A 114 -19.45 -22.53 15.79
N LYS A 115 -20.33 -21.75 15.15
CA LYS A 115 -21.70 -22.14 14.74
C LYS A 115 -21.77 -22.61 13.29
N MET A 116 -20.90 -22.13 12.43
CA MET A 116 -20.77 -22.61 11.05
C MET A 116 -19.45 -23.36 10.98
N SER A 117 -19.42 -24.66 10.64
CA SER A 117 -18.17 -25.45 10.54
C SER A 117 -17.23 -25.01 9.40
N LYS A 118 -17.16 -23.71 9.09
CA LYS A 118 -16.37 -23.05 8.06
C LYS A 118 -15.75 -21.78 8.63
N SER A 119 -14.49 -21.56 8.31
CA SER A 119 -13.84 -20.27 8.53
C SER A 119 -14.18 -19.29 7.42
N TYR A 120 -14.15 -17.99 7.73
CA TYR A 120 -14.32 -16.91 6.77
C TYR A 120 -13.17 -15.90 6.89
N LEU A 121 -13.03 -15.04 5.87
CA LEU A 121 -12.00 -14.01 5.82
C LEU A 121 -12.60 -12.66 6.15
N VAL A 122 -11.91 -11.89 6.97
CA VAL A 122 -12.22 -10.50 7.27
C VAL A 122 -10.99 -9.63 7.02
N GLY A 123 -11.23 -8.37 6.67
CA GLY A 123 -10.19 -7.37 6.52
C GLY A 123 -9.88 -6.63 7.83
N ASP A 124 -9.07 -5.59 7.72
CA ASP A 124 -8.72 -4.73 8.85
C ASP A 124 -9.77 -3.63 9.12
N VAL A 125 -10.68 -3.40 8.18
CA VAL A 125 -11.62 -2.27 8.21
C VAL A 125 -13.00 -2.69 8.72
N ASP A 126 -13.64 -1.88 9.57
CA ASP A 126 -15.07 -1.99 9.88
C ASP A 126 -15.90 -1.55 8.65
N PHE A 127 -16.00 -2.44 7.66
CA PHE A 127 -16.49 -2.15 6.31
C PHE A 127 -17.88 -1.50 6.32
N GLU A 128 -18.82 -2.03 7.11
CA GLU A 128 -20.20 -1.57 7.15
C GLU A 128 -20.34 -0.14 7.63
N LYS A 129 -19.50 0.31 8.58
CA LYS A 129 -19.54 1.69 9.05
C LYS A 129 -18.67 2.61 8.22
N VAL A 130 -17.53 2.12 7.73
CA VAL A 130 -16.58 2.94 6.96
C VAL A 130 -17.10 3.25 5.56
N LYS A 131 -17.89 2.34 4.93
CA LYS A 131 -18.50 2.58 3.61
C LYS A 131 -19.43 3.80 3.58
N GLU A 132 -20.02 4.17 4.72
CA GLU A 132 -20.93 5.32 4.84
C GLU A 132 -20.16 6.67 4.87
N VAL A 133 -18.84 6.63 5.10
CA VAL A 133 -17.98 7.83 5.23
C VAL A 133 -16.97 7.94 4.08
N ALA A 134 -16.41 6.81 3.67
CA ALA A 134 -15.40 6.73 2.62
C ALA A 134 -16.00 7.04 1.25
N GLY A 135 -15.23 7.71 0.39
CA GLY A 135 -15.59 7.89 -1.02
C GLY A 135 -15.33 6.62 -1.84
N TYR A 136 -14.35 5.82 -1.42
CA TYR A 136 -13.97 4.56 -2.05
C TYR A 136 -13.58 3.55 -0.96
N ILE A 137 -13.96 2.28 -1.13
CA ILE A 137 -13.60 1.20 -0.21
C ILE A 137 -13.44 -0.13 -0.96
N THR A 138 -12.39 -0.89 -0.63
CA THR A 138 -12.23 -2.26 -1.15
C THR A 138 -12.78 -3.29 -0.16
N PRO A 139 -13.58 -4.27 -0.59
CA PRO A 139 -14.06 -5.32 0.31
C PRO A 139 -13.00 -6.39 0.57
N VAL A 140 -13.14 -7.09 1.70
CA VAL A 140 -12.43 -8.35 1.97
C VAL A 140 -13.48 -9.41 2.31
N PRO A 141 -13.59 -10.50 1.52
CA PRO A 141 -12.84 -10.81 0.30
C PRO A 141 -13.27 -9.97 -0.92
N GLY A 142 -12.50 -10.06 -2.02
CA GLY A 142 -12.88 -9.50 -3.33
C GLY A 142 -12.16 -8.23 -3.77
N GLY A 143 -11.41 -7.58 -2.87
CA GLY A 143 -10.61 -6.39 -3.18
C GLY A 143 -9.19 -6.71 -3.67
N VAL A 144 -8.21 -6.58 -2.78
CA VAL A 144 -6.78 -6.65 -3.15
C VAL A 144 -6.30 -8.07 -3.49
N GLY A 145 -6.98 -9.10 -2.98
CA GLY A 145 -6.64 -10.51 -3.22
C GLY A 145 -6.57 -10.88 -4.72
N PRO A 146 -7.66 -10.72 -5.49
CA PRO A 146 -7.66 -10.96 -6.94
C PRO A 146 -6.59 -10.15 -7.68
N MET A 147 -6.35 -8.90 -7.27
CA MET A 147 -5.31 -8.05 -7.87
C MET A 147 -3.91 -8.61 -7.62
N THR A 148 -3.65 -9.19 -6.45
CA THR A 148 -2.37 -9.84 -6.14
C THR A 148 -2.09 -10.98 -7.12
N VAL A 149 -3.10 -11.79 -7.44
CA VAL A 149 -2.98 -12.88 -8.43
C VAL A 149 -2.75 -12.33 -9.83
N ALA A 150 -3.50 -11.29 -10.24
CA ALA A 150 -3.31 -10.66 -11.55
C ALA A 150 -1.90 -10.07 -11.72
N MET A 151 -1.37 -9.42 -10.67
CA MET A 151 -0.02 -8.86 -10.71
C MET A 151 1.07 -9.94 -10.72
N LEU A 152 0.83 -11.10 -10.09
CA LEU A 152 1.70 -12.26 -10.26
C LEU A 152 1.77 -12.69 -11.72
N MET A 153 0.62 -12.85 -12.39
CA MET A 153 0.59 -13.23 -13.81
C MET A 153 1.31 -12.21 -14.69
N ARG A 154 1.09 -10.91 -14.43
CA ARG A 154 1.80 -9.82 -15.11
C ARG A 154 3.31 -9.92 -14.93
N ASN A 155 3.77 -10.11 -13.70
CA ASN A 155 5.19 -10.24 -13.38
C ASN A 155 5.82 -11.48 -14.05
N THR A 156 5.10 -12.61 -14.07
CA THR A 156 5.53 -13.83 -14.76
C THR A 156 5.76 -13.60 -16.25
N ILE A 157 4.83 -12.92 -16.94
CA ILE A 157 4.97 -12.60 -18.37
C ILE A 157 6.14 -11.64 -18.60
N ALA A 158 6.29 -10.60 -17.76
CA ALA A 158 7.40 -9.65 -17.86
C ALA A 158 8.77 -10.34 -17.69
N ALA A 159 8.88 -11.27 -16.73
CA ALA A 159 10.07 -12.07 -16.52
C ALA A 159 10.37 -12.98 -17.73
N ALA A 160 9.36 -13.69 -18.24
CA ALA A 160 9.50 -14.55 -19.41
C ALA A 160 9.94 -13.79 -20.67
N LYS A 161 9.46 -12.56 -20.85
CA LYS A 161 9.84 -11.66 -21.95
C LYS A 161 11.19 -10.97 -21.76
N LYS A 162 11.86 -11.15 -20.60
CA LYS A 162 13.11 -10.46 -20.24
C LYS A 162 13.03 -8.93 -20.39
N THR A 163 11.86 -8.35 -20.12
CA THR A 163 11.64 -6.89 -20.18
C THR A 163 11.97 -6.20 -18.86
N VAL A 164 12.61 -6.92 -17.93
CA VAL A 164 13.03 -6.44 -16.62
C VAL A 164 14.51 -6.12 -16.70
N ILE A 165 14.90 -4.91 -16.29
CA ILE A 165 16.32 -4.54 -16.18
C ILE A 165 16.84 -5.06 -14.84
N TYR A 166 17.80 -5.99 -14.91
CA TYR A 166 18.47 -6.58 -13.74
C TYR A 166 19.77 -5.85 -13.39
N ASN A 167 19.98 -4.60 -13.82
CA ASN A 167 21.25 -3.90 -13.66
C ASN A 167 21.61 -3.74 -12.17
N ILE A 168 22.41 -4.68 -11.70
CA ILE A 168 23.15 -4.64 -10.46
C ILE A 168 24.41 -3.84 -10.79
N LEU A 169 24.48 -2.63 -10.22
CA LEU A 169 25.64 -1.74 -10.17
C LEU A 169 25.95 -1.01 -11.49
N ASP A 170 25.87 0.31 -11.44
CA ASP A 170 26.73 1.16 -12.26
C ASP A 170 28.19 0.85 -11.85
N PRO A 171 29.06 0.37 -12.76
CA PRO A 171 30.47 0.14 -12.46
C PRO A 171 31.20 1.39 -11.95
N GLY A 172 30.63 2.58 -12.17
CA GLY A 172 31.15 3.88 -11.70
C GLY A 172 30.64 4.35 -10.35
N ALA A 173 29.78 3.59 -9.65
CA ALA A 173 29.27 3.99 -8.34
C ALA A 173 30.36 3.84 -7.24
N VAL A 174 31.17 4.88 -7.06
CA VAL A 174 32.20 4.95 -6.03
C VAL A 174 31.69 5.77 -4.84
N ILE A 175 31.67 5.20 -3.63
CA ILE A 175 31.51 5.97 -2.40
C ILE A 175 32.85 6.65 -2.10
N TYR A 176 32.95 7.97 -2.32
CA TYR A 176 34.12 8.73 -1.91
C TYR A 176 34.18 8.81 -0.38
N LYS A 177 35.27 8.33 0.21
CA LYS A 177 35.37 8.11 1.66
C LYS A 177 35.56 9.38 2.48
N GLN A 178 35.77 10.55 1.87
CA GLN A 178 35.96 11.81 2.60
C GLN A 178 35.45 13.03 1.81
N ALA A 179 34.58 13.81 2.45
CA ALA A 179 34.04 15.08 1.95
C ALA A 179 35.11 16.19 1.78
N SER A 180 36.37 15.95 2.18
CA SER A 180 37.48 16.90 2.11
C SER A 180 38.15 17.00 0.72
N GLN A 181 37.75 16.19 -0.25
CA GLN A 181 38.34 16.19 -1.61
C GLN A 181 37.49 16.90 -2.68
N ILE A 182 36.37 17.51 -2.30
CA ILE A 182 35.57 18.31 -3.22
C ILE A 182 36.15 19.74 -3.21
N LYS A 183 36.90 20.12 -4.25
CA LYS A 183 37.13 21.54 -4.57
C LYS A 183 35.83 22.13 -5.14
N PRO A 184 35.51 23.40 -4.84
CA PRO A 184 34.26 24.03 -5.28
C PRO A 184 34.13 24.04 -6.81
#